data_AF-A0A0F9DQA0-F1
#
_entry.id   AF-A0A0F9DQA0-F1
#
_cell.length_a   1.000
_cell.length_b   1.000
_cell.length_c   1.000
_cell.angle_alpha   90.00
_cell.angle_beta   90.00
_cell.angle_gamma   90.00
#
_symmetry.space_group_name_H-M   'P 1'
#
loop_
_entity.id
_entity.type
_entity.pdbx_description
1 polymer ?
#
loop_
_entity_poly.entity_id
_entity_poly.type
_entity_poly.pdbx_seq_one_letter_code
_entity_poly.pdbx_strand_id
1 'polypeptide(L)' 'PCVDRAVLLTIKDHGMSKLTVKKDGRGKWRWSLKADNGRIIGASSQGYVRRTDCLQNIYRVGFELHWEHHS' A
#
# COMPACT_ATOMS: atom_id res chain seq x y z
N PRO A 1 6.97 11.90 10.31
CA PRO A 1 7.23 12.73 9.10
C PRO A 1 8.14 12.07 8.04
N CYS A 2 8.94 11.06 8.39
CA CYS A 2 9.94 10.45 7.48
C CYS A 2 9.41 9.23 6.70
N VAL A 3 8.44 8.49 7.27
CA VAL A 3 7.96 7.21 6.73
C VAL A 3 7.02 7.35 5.53
N ASP A 4 6.35 8.49 5.36
CA ASP A 4 5.34 8.68 4.31
C ASP A 4 5.98 8.73 2.91
N ARG A 5 7.11 9.43 2.79
CA ARG A 5 7.85 9.59 1.53
C ARG A 5 8.58 8.31 1.13
N ALA A 6 9.22 7.61 2.08
CA ALA A 6 9.93 6.37 1.82
C ALA A 6 8.99 5.29 1.27
N VAL A 7 7.81 5.12 1.89
CA VAL A 7 6.78 4.18 1.44
C VAL A 7 6.33 4.52 0.01
N LEU A 8 6.05 5.80 -0.27
CA LEU A 8 5.65 6.25 -1.62
C LEU A 8 6.73 6.04 -2.68
N LEU A 9 8.01 6.16 -2.33
CA LEU A 9 9.13 5.96 -3.25
C LEU A 9 9.34 4.49 -3.58
N THR A 10 9.35 3.61 -2.57
CA THR A 10 9.47 2.16 -2.76
C THR A 10 8.34 1.61 -3.63
N ILE A 11 7.11 2.09 -3.41
CA ILE A 11 5.94 1.70 -4.22
C ILE A 11 6.12 2.05 -5.69
N LYS A 12 6.66 3.25 -5.98
CA LYS A 12 6.91 3.69 -7.36
C LYS A 12 8.03 2.91 -8.04
N ASP A 13 9.09 2.58 -7.31
CA ASP A 13 10.25 1.83 -7.84
C ASP A 13 9.85 0.43 -8.34
N HIS A 14 8.95 -0.25 -7.62
CA HIS A 14 8.47 -1.59 -7.97
C HIS A 14 7.31 -1.62 -8.99
N GLY A 15 7.13 -0.57 -9.80
CA GLY A 15 6.11 -0.54 -10.86
C GLY A 15 4.67 -0.34 -10.39
N MET A 16 4.46 0.10 -9.15
CA MET A 16 3.13 0.47 -8.65
C MET A 16 2.90 1.98 -8.88
N SER A 17 1.80 2.34 -9.53
CA SER A 17 1.55 3.71 -9.97
C SER A 17 0.83 4.56 -8.93
N LYS A 18 -0.03 3.96 -8.10
CA LYS A 18 -0.91 4.73 -7.21
C LYS A 18 -1.25 4.02 -5.90
N LEU A 19 -0.77 4.59 -4.79
CA LEU A 19 -1.22 4.29 -3.44
C LEU A 19 -2.37 5.22 -3.05
N THR A 20 -3.50 4.66 -2.63
CA THR A 20 -4.64 5.41 -2.09
C THR A 20 -4.89 4.98 -0.66
N VAL A 21 -4.72 5.90 0.30
CA VAL A 21 -5.03 5.69 1.72
C VAL A 21 -6.24 6.53 2.09
N LYS A 22 -7.29 5.91 2.63
CA LYS A 22 -8.55 6.57 3.03
C LYS A 22 -8.93 6.17 4.44
N LYS A 23 -9.49 7.12 5.18
CA LYS A 23 -10.12 6.88 6.48
C LYS A 23 -11.63 6.75 6.28
N ASP A 24 -12.19 5.63 6.70
CA ASP A 24 -13.62 5.36 6.67
C ASP A 24 -14.36 6.13 7.77
N GLY A 25 -15.68 6.31 7.62
CA GLY A 25 -16.54 6.96 8.63
C GLY A 25 -16.50 6.31 10.01
N ARG A 26 -16.11 5.03 10.09
CA ARG A 26 -15.86 4.30 11.36
C ARG A 26 -14.50 4.60 11.99
N GLY A 27 -13.74 5.55 11.46
CA GLY A 27 -12.41 5.91 11.95
C GLY A 27 -11.29 4.96 11.54
N LYS A 28 -11.57 3.98 10.68
CA LYS A 28 -10.61 2.96 10.24
C LYS A 28 -9.89 3.38 8.96
N TRP A 29 -8.58 3.19 8.93
CA TRP A 29 -7.72 3.40 7.77
C TRP A 29 -7.74 2.18 6.86
N ARG A 30 -7.89 2.43 5.56
CA ARG A 30 -7.81 1.43 4.50
C ARG A 30 -6.91 1.94 3.40
N TRP A 31 -6.19 1.03 2.77
CA TRP A 31 -5.31 1.33 1.65
C TRP A 31 -5.59 0.45 0.44
N SER A 32 -5.31 0.97 -0.76
CA SER A 32 -5.35 0.22 -2.01
C SER A 32 -4.20 0.66 -2.92
N LEU A 33 -3.52 -0.33 -3.49
CA LEU A 33 -2.44 -0.18 -4.44
C LEU A 33 -2.94 -0.53 -5.84
N LYS A 34 -2.63 0.35 -6.78
CA LYS A 34 -2.84 0.12 -8.21
C LYS A 34 -1.50 0.10 -8.92
N ALA A 35 -1.34 -0.88 -9.81
CA ALA A 35 -0.25 -0.92 -10.76
C ALA A 35 -0.49 0.09 -11.90
N ASP A 36 0.55 0.34 -12.68
CA ASP A 36 0.47 1.23 -13.84
C ASP A 36 -0.52 0.73 -14.90
N ASN A 37 -0.67 -0.59 -15.01
CA ASN A 37 -1.67 -1.25 -15.86
C ASN A 37 -3.13 -1.09 -15.38
N GLY A 38 -3.39 -0.32 -14.31
CA GLY A 38 -4.72 -0.08 -13.76
C GLY A 38 -5.30 -1.21 -12.90
N ARG A 39 -4.59 -2.35 -12.76
CA ARG A 39 -5.01 -3.45 -11.89
C ARG A 39 -4.75 -3.13 -10.42
N ILE A 40 -5.65 -3.57 -9.56
CA ILE A 40 -5.44 -3.54 -8.11
C ILE A 40 -4.55 -4.74 -7.78
N ILE A 41 -3.31 -4.46 -7.39
CA ILE A 41 -2.31 -5.48 -7.02
C ILE A 41 -2.35 -5.79 -5.52
N GLY A 42 -2.89 -4.88 -4.71
CA GLY A 42 -2.98 -5.07 -3.28
C GLY A 42 -4.04 -4.17 -2.66
N ALA A 43 -4.77 -4.71 -1.68
CA ALA A 43 -5.75 -3.97 -0.92
C ALA A 43 -5.73 -4.39 0.54
N SER A 44 -6.03 -3.44 1.42
CA SER A 44 -6.15 -3.67 2.85
C SER A 44 -7.48 -4.34 3.18
N SER A 45 -7.46 -5.63 3.50
CA SER A 45 -8.64 -6.35 4.02
C SER A 45 -8.92 -6.02 5.48
N GLN A 46 -7.91 -5.64 6.26
CA GLN A 46 -8.06 -5.18 7.65
C GLN A 46 -8.20 -3.65 7.71
N GLY A 47 -9.13 -3.16 8.53
CA GLY A 47 -9.27 -1.74 8.83
C GLY A 47 -8.41 -1.36 10.02
N TYR A 48 -7.39 -0.55 9.82
CA TYR A 48 -6.44 -0.16 10.86
C TYR A 48 -6.95 1.04 11.67
N VAL A 49 -6.73 1.05 12.99
CA VAL A 49 -7.10 2.21 13.84
C VAL A 49 -6.07 3.33 13.71
N ARG A 50 -4.79 2.96 13.55
CA ARG A 50 -3.67 3.91 13.41
C ARG A 50 -3.17 3.96 11.98
N ARG A 51 -2.82 5.18 11.53
CA ARG A 51 -2.22 5.41 10.21
C ARG A 51 -0.85 4.72 10.07
N THR A 52 -0.07 4.66 11.15
CA THR A 52 1.28 4.05 11.15
C THR A 52 1.23 2.55 10.86
N ASP A 53 0.32 1.81 11.50
CA ASP A 53 0.12 0.38 11.25
C ASP A 53 -0.31 0.13 9.80
N CYS A 54 -1.20 0.98 9.28
CA CYS A 54 -1.62 0.95 7.87
C CYS A 54 -0.41 1.11 6.93
N LEU A 55 0.50 2.05 7.21
CA LEU A 55 1.70 2.31 6.41
C LEU A 55 2.70 1.15 6.47
N GLN A 56 2.94 0.57 7.64
CA GLN A 56 3.82 -0.59 7.76
C GLN A 56 3.26 -1.81 7.00
N ASN A 57 1.94 -2.00 7.03
CA ASN A 57 1.33 -3.08 6.25
C ASN A 57 1.49 -2.86 4.74
N ILE A 58 1.30 -1.61 4.26
CA ILE A 58 1.56 -1.27 2.85
C ILE A 58 3.00 -1.60 2.47
N TYR A 59 3.96 -1.20 3.30
CA TYR A 59 5.38 -1.47 3.06
C TYR A 59 5.64 -2.98 2.94
N ARG A 60 5.10 -3.78 3.86
CA ARG A 60 5.25 -5.24 3.84
C ARG A 60 4.64 -5.86 2.58
N VAL A 61 3.39 -5.50 2.24
CA VAL A 61 2.73 -6.06 1.06
C VAL A 61 3.40 -5.59 -0.23
N GLY A 62 3.88 -4.34 -0.28
CA GLY A 62 4.65 -3.84 -1.42
C GLY A 62 5.91 -4.66 -1.69
N PHE A 63 6.58 -5.15 -0.65
CA PHE A 63 7.72 -6.06 -0.77
C PHE A 63 7.31 -7.50 -1.12
N GLU A 64 6.17 -7.97 -0.62
CA GLU A 64 5.70 -9.34 -0.83
C GLU A 64 5.18 -9.58 -2.26
N LEU A 65 4.54 -8.57 -2.88
CA LEU A 65 4.02 -8.62 -4.25
C LEU A 65 5.11 -8.78 -5.33
N HIS A 66 6.38 -8.67 -4.99
CA HIS A 66 7.51 -8.84 -5.93
C HIS A 66 7.84 -10.33 -6.23
N TRP A 67 7.30 -11.29 -5.49
CA TRP A 67 7.80 -12.68 -5.53
C TRP A 67 7.00 -13.68 -6.37
N GLU A 68 5.91 -13.30 -7.05
CA GLU A 68 5.11 -14.22 -7.89
C GLU A 68 5.27 -14.04 -9.42
N HIS A 69 6.17 -13.17 -9.90
CA HIS A 69 6.40 -12.97 -11.35
C HIS A 69 7.72 -13.53 -11.88
N HIS A 70 8.48 -14.26 -11.06
CA HIS A 70 9.62 -15.06 -11.50
C HIS A 70 9.28 -16.56 -11.40
N SER A 71 8.52 -17.08 -12.36
CA SER A 71 8.51 -18.49 -12.78
C SER A 71 8.32 -18.55 -14.28
#